data_AF-A0A6S5RQ11-F1
#
_entry.id   AF-A0A6S5RQ11-F1
#
_cell.length_a   1.000
_cell.length_b   1.000
_cell.length_c   1.000
_cell.angle_alpha   90.00
_cell.angle_beta   90.00
_cell.angle_gamma   90.00
#
_symmetry.space_group_name_H-M   'P 1'
#
loop_
_entity.id
_entity.type
_entity.pdbx_description
1 polymer ?
#
loop_
_entity_poly.entity_id
_entity_poly.type
_entity_poly.pdbx_seq_one_letter_code
_entity_poly.pdbx_strand_id
1 'polypeptide(L)' 'MVALSYAGKPLSRDHGGPARLLVPHLYFWKSAKWVNALQFTTRDEAGFWELHGYHIYGDPWREQRYTHD' A
#
# COMPACT_ATOMS: atom_id res chain seq x y z
N MET A 1 -8.59 1.23 3.38
CA MET A 1 -8.92 1.32 4.82
C MET A 1 -7.66 1.61 5.60
N VAL A 2 -7.73 2.37 6.71
CA VAL A 2 -6.61 2.49 7.66
C VAL A 2 -6.86 1.51 8.82
N ALA A 3 -6.00 0.52 8.97
CA ALA A 3 -6.07 -0.51 10.00
C ALA A 3 -5.22 -0.11 11.21
N LEU A 4 -5.78 -0.27 12.42
CA LEU A 4 -5.11 0.02 13.70
C LEU A 4 -4.87 -1.26 14.53
N SER A 5 -5.64 -2.32 14.26
CA SER A 5 -5.64 -3.58 14.99
C SER A 5 -5.88 -4.78 14.08
N TYR A 6 -5.44 -5.95 14.51
CA TYR A 6 -5.70 -7.24 13.88
C TYR A 6 -5.99 -8.30 14.95
N ALA A 7 -7.00 -9.16 14.73
CA ALA A 7 -7.43 -10.20 15.66
C ALA A 7 -7.67 -9.67 17.10
N GLY A 8 -8.30 -8.49 17.22
CA GLY A 8 -8.59 -7.85 18.50
C GLY A 8 -7.39 -7.25 19.24
N LYS A 9 -6.18 -7.28 18.65
CA LYS A 9 -4.95 -6.73 19.23
C LYS A 9 -4.42 -5.56 18.40
N PRO A 10 -3.77 -4.55 19.00
CA PRO A 10 -3.08 -3.51 18.25
C PRO A 10 -2.07 -4.09 17.24
N LEU A 11 -1.89 -3.42 16.10
CA LEU A 11 -0.88 -3.85 15.14
C LEU A 11 0.51 -3.75 15.77
N SER A 12 1.31 -4.83 15.64
CA SER A 12 2.72 -4.77 15.99
C SER A 12 3.47 -3.82 15.04
N ARG A 13 4.64 -3.35 15.48
CA ARG A 13 5.49 -2.47 14.66
C ARG A 13 5.85 -3.12 13.32
N ASP A 14 6.17 -4.40 13.28
CA ASP A 14 6.52 -5.11 12.04
C ASP A 14 5.34 -5.17 11.05
N HIS A 15 4.11 -5.24 11.59
CA HIS A 15 2.87 -5.18 10.84
C HIS A 15 2.34 -3.75 10.60
N GLY A 16 3.17 -2.73 10.78
CA GLY A 16 2.83 -1.35 10.44
C GLY A 16 2.09 -0.58 11.53
N GLY A 17 2.06 -1.06 12.77
CA GLY A 17 1.51 -0.30 13.90
C GLY A 17 2.23 1.03 14.11
N PRO A 18 1.54 2.09 14.57
CA PRO A 18 0.16 2.09 15.07
C PRO A 18 -0.92 2.13 13.97
N ALA A 19 -0.56 2.43 12.72
CA ALA A 19 -1.50 2.56 11.61
C ALA A 19 -0.93 2.08 10.28
N ARG A 20 -1.67 1.24 9.57
CA ARG A 20 -1.33 0.74 8.22
C ARG A 20 -2.45 1.04 7.25
N LEU A 21 -2.12 1.45 6.03
CA LEU A 21 -3.05 1.43 4.91
C LEU A 21 -3.23 -0.01 4.41
N LEU A 22 -4.48 -0.42 4.18
CA LEU A 22 -4.82 -1.69 3.57
C LEU A 22 -5.68 -1.49 2.32
N VAL A 23 -5.20 -2.02 1.19
CA VAL A 23 -5.89 -2.10 -0.10
C VAL A 23 -5.99 -3.58 -0.49
N PRO A 24 -7.08 -4.29 -0.16
CA PRO A 24 -7.12 -5.75 -0.16
C PRO A 24 -6.93 -6.44 -1.52
N HIS A 25 -7.22 -5.77 -2.63
CA HIS A 25 -7.23 -6.36 -3.97
C HIS A 25 -6.00 -6.00 -4.82
N LEU A 26 -5.03 -5.27 -4.26
CA LEU A 26 -3.79 -4.90 -4.93
C LEU A 26 -2.60 -5.58 -4.25
N TYR A 27 -1.46 -5.61 -4.93
CA TYR A 27 -0.22 -6.04 -4.32
C TYR A 27 0.13 -5.23 -3.07
N PHE A 28 0.77 -5.89 -2.10
CA PHE A 28 0.99 -5.36 -0.77
C PHE A 28 1.87 -4.10 -0.70
N TRP A 29 2.66 -3.76 -1.73
CA TRP A 29 3.40 -2.50 -1.75
C TRP A 29 2.47 -1.27 -1.81
N LYS A 30 1.22 -1.44 -2.26
CA LYS A 30 0.15 -0.42 -2.19
C LYS A 30 -0.45 -0.25 -0.79
N SER A 31 -0.13 -1.15 0.15
CA SER A 31 -0.62 -1.15 1.53
C SER A 31 0.47 -0.66 2.49
N ALA A 32 0.67 0.66 2.52
CA ALA A 32 1.75 1.31 3.27
C ALA A 32 1.71 1.00 4.78
N LYS A 33 2.89 0.71 5.36
CA LYS A 33 3.09 0.57 6.82
C LYS A 33 3.39 1.93 7.44
N TRP A 34 3.05 2.10 8.73
CA TRP A 34 3.43 3.27 9.53
C TRP A 34 2.90 4.59 8.96
N VAL A 35 1.64 4.59 8.53
CA VAL A 35 1.00 5.76 7.93
C VAL A 35 0.89 6.88 8.97
N ASN A 36 1.31 8.09 8.59
CA ASN A 36 1.21 9.29 9.43
C ASN A 36 0.32 10.39 8.81
N ALA A 37 0.13 10.39 7.49
CA ALA A 37 -0.66 11.36 6.75
C ALA A 37 -1.20 10.74 5.47
N LEU A 38 -2.28 11.33 4.95
CA LEU A 38 -2.83 11.03 3.64
C LEU A 38 -2.92 12.34 2.86
N GLN A 39 -2.38 12.33 1.65
CA GLN A 39 -2.47 13.45 0.72
C GLN A 39 -3.34 13.04 -0.47
N PHE A 40 -4.32 13.87 -0.79
CA PHE A 40 -5.17 13.67 -1.96
C PHE A 40 -4.60 14.45 -3.15
N THR A 41 -4.57 13.81 -4.30
CA THR A 41 -4.06 14.38 -5.56
C THR A 41 -5.12 14.29 -6.65
N THR A 42 -5.03 15.14 -7.67
CA THR A 42 -5.97 15.15 -8.81
C THR A 42 -5.49 14.33 -10.01
N ARG A 43 -4.29 13.74 -9.89
CA ARG A 43 -3.66 12.89 -10.89
C ARG A 43 -2.92 11.76 -10.18
N ASP A 44 -2.67 10.68 -10.91
CA ASP A 44 -1.80 9.61 -10.43
C ASP A 44 -0.36 10.12 -10.37
N GLU A 45 0.28 9.93 -9.21
CA GLU A 45 1.67 10.30 -8.97
C GLU A 45 2.47 9.05 -8.56
N ALA A 46 3.61 8.85 -9.20
CA ALA A 46 4.48 7.72 -8.88
C ALA A 46 5.12 7.92 -7.49
N GLY A 47 4.92 6.95 -6.61
CA GLY A 47 5.57 6.90 -5.30
C GLY A 47 6.91 6.17 -5.35
N PHE A 48 7.43 5.85 -4.16
CA PHE A 48 8.73 5.19 -4.01
C PHE A 48 8.85 3.91 -4.85
N TRP A 49 7.87 3.00 -4.78
CA TRP A 49 7.95 1.72 -5.49
C TRP A 49 7.79 1.89 -7.00
N GLU A 50 6.87 2.75 -7.41
CA GLU A 50 6.56 2.98 -8.83
C GLU A 50 7.73 3.62 -9.56
N LEU A 51 8.46 4.53 -8.88
CA LEU A 51 9.71 5.09 -9.40
C LEU A 51 10.85 4.06 -9.52
N HIS A 52 10.74 2.93 -8.82
CA HIS A 52 11.73 1.83 -8.86
C HIS A 52 11.24 0.64 -9.70
N GLY A 53 10.32 0.87 -10.63
CA GLY A 53 9.95 -0.12 -11.64
C GLY A 53 8.74 -0.98 -11.28
N TYR A 54 8.02 -0.68 -10.18
CA TYR A 54 6.76 -1.37 -9.86
C TYR A 54 5.57 -0.75 -10.60
N HIS A 55 4.55 -1.56 -10.85
CA HIS A 55 3.36 -1.12 -11.58
C HIS A 55 2.54 -0.06 -10.81
N ILE A 56 2.00 0.93 -11.53
CA ILE A 56 1.26 2.06 -10.96
C ILE A 56 -0.07 1.66 -10.29
N TYR A 57 -0.77 0.66 -10.83
CA TYR A 57 -1.97 0.06 -10.23
C TYR A 57 -1.68 -1.17 -9.36
N GLY A 58 -1.09 -2.24 -9.91
CA GLY A 58 -0.59 -3.36 -9.12
C GLY A 58 -1.65 -4.43 -8.83
N ASP A 59 -2.46 -4.79 -9.82
CA ASP A 59 -3.42 -5.89 -9.74
C ASP A 59 -2.71 -7.26 -9.80
N PRO A 60 -2.79 -8.08 -8.73
CA PRO A 60 -2.15 -9.39 -8.68
C PRO A 60 -2.79 -10.43 -9.61
N TRP A 61 -4.07 -10.29 -9.95
CA TRP A 61 -4.77 -11.24 -10.85
C TRP A 61 -4.44 -11.00 -12.31
N ARG A 62 -4.02 -9.77 -12.63
CA ARG A 62 -3.56 -9.37 -13.96
C ARG A 62 -2.03 -9.37 -14.07
N GLU A 63 -1.34 -9.89 -13.06
CA GLU A 63 0.13 -9.97 -13.00
C GLU A 63 0.83 -8.62 -13.20
N GLN A 64 0.20 -7.52 -12.78
CA GLN A 64 0.74 -6.17 -12.92
C GLN A 64 1.83 -5.91 -11.87
N ARG A 65 3.02 -6.46 -12.07
CA ARG A 65 4.09 -6.41 -11.08
C ARG A 65 5.01 -5.22 -11.30
N TYR A 66 5.41 -5.01 -12.53
CA TYR A 66 6.41 -4.04 -12.95
C TYR A 66 5.83 -3.00 -13.92
N THR A 67 6.57 -1.92 -14.16
CA THR A 67 6.15 -0.80 -15.01
C THR A 67 5.77 -1.19 -16.44
N HIS A 68 6.23 -2.34 -16.92
CA HIS A 68 6.02 -2.81 -18.29
C HIS A 68 4.97 -3.92 -18.41
N ASP A 69 4.33 -4.29 -17.31
CA ASP A 69 3.24 -5.27 -17.28
C ASP A 69 1.88 -4.63 -17.61
#